data_AF-A0A4Q2XR15-F1
#
_entry.id   AF-A0A4Q2XR15-F1
#
_cell.length_a   1.000
_cell.length_b   1.000
_cell.length_c   1.000
_cell.angle_alpha   90.00
_cell.angle_beta   90.00
_cell.angle_gamma   90.00
#
_symmetry.space_group_name_H-M   'P 1'
#
loop_
_entity.id
_entity.type
_entity.pdbx_description
1 polymer ?
#
loop_
_entity_poly.entity_id
_entity_poly.type
_entity_poly.pdbx_seq_one_letter_code
_entity_poly.pdbx_strand_id
1 'polypeptide(L)'
;MKPLFFRAVPDDPFYGPRSILWQPREMTEAPAFRHLTAGRRENRYALLINPFYPKDQHASYGKHVLTPSLALTSVAAATPEHWRVRYWDENLLQGPIPIEPLPAVVGITVHLTFATRAYELADWLRSLGCMVVLGGLHVLSCPDEAAEHADALA
;
A
#
# COMPACT_ATOMS: atom_id res chain seq x y z
N MET A 1 1.18 -14.20 37.42
CA MET A 1 0.87 -14.50 36.02
C MET A 1 0.08 -13.34 35.44
N LYS A 2 0.65 -12.51 34.57
CA LYS A 2 -0.15 -11.50 33.83
C LYS A 2 -1.00 -12.27 32.80
N PRO A 3 -2.32 -12.06 32.75
CA PRO A 3 -3.18 -12.77 31.81
C PRO A 3 -2.79 -12.39 30.37
N LEU A 4 -2.61 -13.38 29.51
CA LEU A 4 -2.30 -13.25 28.07
C LEU A 4 -3.40 -12.53 27.24
N PHE A 5 -4.42 -11.97 27.91
CA PHE A 5 -5.64 -11.43 27.29
C PHE A 5 -5.61 -9.93 27.04
N PHE A 6 -4.55 -9.24 27.49
CA PHE A 6 -4.40 -7.79 27.34
C PHE A 6 -3.12 -7.48 26.57
N ARG A 7 -3.22 -6.56 25.60
CA ARG A 7 -2.04 -6.03 24.89
C ARG A 7 -1.07 -5.43 25.92
N ALA A 8 0.24 -5.53 25.69
CA ALA A 8 1.20 -4.78 26.50
C ALA A 8 0.85 -3.29 26.40
N VAL A 9 0.49 -2.69 27.53
CA VAL A 9 0.10 -1.29 27.62
C VAL A 9 1.36 -0.50 27.99
N PRO A 10 1.74 0.54 27.22
CA PRO A 10 2.76 1.48 27.65
C PRO A 10 2.40 2.07 29.02
N ASP A 11 3.37 2.33 29.88
CA ASP A 11 3.13 3.00 31.17
C ASP A 11 2.80 4.48 30.91
N ASP A 12 1.55 4.73 30.51
CA ASP A 12 1.03 6.01 30.06
C ASP A 12 -0.37 6.25 30.67
N PRO A 13 -0.65 7.43 31.27
CA PRO A 13 -1.90 7.70 31.99
C PRO A 13 -3.14 7.79 31.09
N PHE A 14 -2.96 7.89 29.78
CA PHE A 14 -4.05 7.94 28.78
C PHE A 14 -4.36 6.55 28.20
N TYR A 15 -3.59 5.52 28.53
CA TYR A 15 -3.78 4.16 28.03
C TYR A 15 -4.26 3.19 29.13
N GLY A 16 -5.52 2.75 29.00
CA GLY A 16 -6.05 1.63 29.79
C GLY A 16 -5.80 0.27 29.13
N PRO A 17 -5.73 -0.83 29.90
CA PRO A 17 -5.68 -2.18 29.35
C PRO A 17 -6.91 -2.48 28.50
N ARG A 18 -6.68 -2.94 27.26
CA ARG A 18 -7.74 -3.36 26.31
C ARG A 18 -7.65 -4.84 26.02
N SER A 19 -8.80 -5.49 25.93
CA SER A 19 -8.89 -6.89 25.51
C SER A 19 -8.39 -7.04 24.08
N ILE A 20 -7.73 -8.17 23.80
CA ILE A 20 -7.37 -8.56 22.45
C ILE A 20 -8.61 -9.19 21.81
N LEU A 21 -9.17 -8.50 20.83
CA LEU A 21 -10.19 -9.01 19.92
C LEU A 21 -9.51 -9.84 18.82
N TRP A 22 -10.17 -10.92 18.43
CA TRP A 22 -9.77 -11.71 17.27
C TRP A 22 -9.88 -10.86 16.00
N GLN A 23 -8.91 -10.99 15.10
CA GLN A 23 -8.92 -10.34 13.79
C GLN A 23 -8.47 -11.34 12.71
N PRO A 24 -9.07 -11.29 11.51
CA PRO A 24 -8.58 -12.04 10.35
C PRO A 24 -7.14 -11.66 10.00
N ARG A 25 -6.37 -12.63 9.48
CA ARG A 25 -4.97 -12.39 9.09
C ARG A 25 -4.85 -11.36 7.97
N GLU A 26 -5.81 -11.36 7.05
CA GLU A 26 -5.90 -10.41 5.94
C GLU A 26 -6.02 -8.96 6.44
N MET A 27 -6.43 -8.75 7.69
CA MET A 27 -6.47 -7.42 8.29
C MET A 27 -5.13 -7.00 8.93
N THR A 28 -4.22 -7.93 9.18
CA THR A 28 -2.95 -7.67 9.89
C THR A 28 -1.71 -7.93 9.05
N GLU A 29 -1.82 -8.77 8.02
CA GLU A 29 -0.73 -9.23 7.16
C GLU A 29 -0.95 -8.71 5.74
N ALA A 30 0.09 -8.11 5.15
CA ALA A 30 0.03 -7.63 3.78
C ALA A 30 -0.04 -8.81 2.79
N PRO A 31 -0.72 -8.66 1.63
CA PRO A 31 -0.72 -9.69 0.60
C PRO A 31 0.69 -10.06 0.13
N ALA A 32 0.97 -11.36 0.03
CA ALA A 32 2.26 -11.82 -0.50
C ALA A 32 2.44 -11.44 -1.99
N PHE A 33 3.69 -11.25 -2.40
CA PHE A 33 4.03 -11.07 -3.80
C PHE A 33 3.79 -12.36 -4.58
N ARG A 34 3.18 -12.25 -5.76
CA ARG A 34 3.07 -13.39 -6.66
C ARG A 34 4.42 -13.68 -7.29
N HIS A 35 4.87 -14.93 -7.20
CA HIS A 35 5.97 -15.40 -8.01
C HIS A 35 5.48 -15.58 -9.45
N LEU A 36 6.01 -14.80 -10.38
CA LEU A 36 5.70 -14.91 -11.80
C LEU A 36 6.95 -15.15 -12.62
N THR A 37 6.77 -15.93 -13.68
CA THR A 37 7.66 -15.95 -14.84
C THR A 37 7.31 -14.74 -15.70
N ALA A 38 8.30 -13.94 -16.09
CA ALA A 38 8.15 -12.63 -16.75
C ALA A 38 6.94 -12.55 -17.70
N GLY A 39 5.86 -11.91 -17.24
CA GLY A 39 4.69 -11.61 -18.06
C GLY A 39 5.01 -10.55 -19.11
N ARG A 40 4.31 -10.57 -20.24
CA ARG A 40 4.49 -9.54 -21.28
C ARG A 40 4.11 -8.16 -20.71
N ARG A 41 5.05 -7.22 -20.70
CA ARG A 41 4.80 -5.81 -20.38
C ARG A 41 3.86 -5.20 -21.41
N GLU A 42 2.80 -4.56 -20.93
CA GLU A 42 1.84 -3.84 -21.76
C GLU A 42 2.20 -2.35 -21.80
N ASN A 43 2.44 -1.82 -23.00
CA ASN A 43 2.68 -0.39 -23.18
C ASN A 43 1.41 0.41 -22.84
N ARG A 44 1.59 1.60 -22.27
CA ARG A 44 0.49 2.51 -21.88
C ARG A 44 -0.49 1.89 -20.88
N TYR A 45 -0.04 0.90 -20.10
CA TYR A 45 -0.77 0.40 -18.94
C TYR A 45 -0.16 1.02 -17.67
N ALA A 46 -0.96 1.80 -16.94
CA ALA A 46 -0.65 2.32 -15.63
C ALA A 46 -1.40 1.57 -14.53
N LEU A 47 -0.67 1.15 -13.49
CA LEU A 47 -1.24 0.57 -12.28
C LEU A 47 -1.04 1.54 -11.11
N LEU A 48 -2.13 1.97 -10.48
CA LEU A 48 -2.13 2.89 -9.34
C LEU A 48 -2.42 2.11 -8.06
N ILE A 49 -1.54 2.20 -7.07
CA ILE A 49 -1.58 1.34 -5.88
C ILE A 49 -1.74 2.18 -4.60
N ASN A 50 -2.74 1.82 -3.81
CA ASN A 50 -2.83 2.21 -2.40
C ASN A 50 -2.32 1.04 -1.53
N PRO A 51 -1.13 1.16 -0.91
CA PRO A 51 -0.52 0.08 -0.15
C PRO A 51 -1.33 -0.38 1.06
N PHE A 52 -1.14 -1.64 1.43
CA PHE A 52 -1.72 -2.21 2.63
C PHE A 52 -1.18 -1.52 3.89
N TYR A 53 -2.05 -1.30 4.86
CA TYR A 53 -1.64 -1.00 6.23
C TYR A 53 -2.28 -1.98 7.23
N PRO A 54 -1.58 -2.44 8.27
CA PRO A 54 -2.18 -3.29 9.29
C PRO A 54 -3.32 -2.59 10.03
N LYS A 55 -4.46 -3.27 10.14
CA LYS A 55 -5.65 -2.76 10.82
C LYS A 55 -5.51 -2.98 12.32
N ASP A 56 -5.79 -1.93 13.08
CA ASP A 56 -5.88 -2.01 14.53
C ASP A 56 -7.34 -2.22 14.96
N GLN A 57 -7.60 -3.30 15.69
CA GLN A 57 -8.92 -3.66 16.26
C GLN A 57 -9.61 -2.53 17.03
N HIS A 58 -8.86 -1.62 17.63
CA HIS A 58 -9.40 -0.58 18.50
C HIS A 58 -9.37 0.81 17.84
N ALA A 59 -8.34 1.10 17.06
CA ALA A 59 -8.14 2.42 16.44
C ALA A 59 -8.66 2.50 15.00
N SER A 60 -8.61 1.40 14.25
CA SER A 60 -8.73 1.39 12.79
C SER A 60 -9.77 0.42 12.21
N TYR A 61 -10.38 -0.47 13.03
CA TYR A 61 -11.37 -1.44 12.57
C TYR A 61 -12.52 -0.75 11.83
N GLY A 62 -12.59 -0.96 10.51
CA GLY A 62 -13.62 -0.39 9.62
C GLY A 62 -13.41 1.06 9.15
N LYS A 63 -12.44 1.82 9.66
CA LYS A 63 -12.34 3.27 9.35
C LYS A 63 -11.73 3.62 8.00
N HIS A 64 -10.74 2.87 7.50
CA HIS A 64 -10.07 3.25 6.24
C HIS A 64 -10.39 2.37 5.03
N VAL A 65 -11.27 1.38 5.16
CA VAL A 65 -12.00 0.86 3.98
C VAL A 65 -12.89 1.98 3.40
N LEU A 66 -13.21 3.00 4.19
CA LEU A 66 -14.13 4.09 3.85
C LEU A 66 -13.44 5.36 3.30
N THR A 67 -12.12 5.42 3.23
CA THR A 67 -11.38 6.61 2.75
C THR A 67 -10.48 6.25 1.57
N PRO A 68 -11.03 6.06 0.36
CA PRO A 68 -10.22 5.85 -0.84
C PRO A 68 -9.29 7.06 -1.09
N SER A 69 -8.13 6.81 -1.68
CA SER A 69 -7.19 7.89 -2.02
C SER A 69 -7.75 8.74 -3.16
N LEU A 70 -8.21 9.95 -2.83
CA LEU A 70 -8.63 10.94 -3.84
C LEU A 70 -7.47 11.26 -4.80
N ALA A 71 -6.23 11.29 -4.31
CA ALA A 71 -5.07 11.55 -5.14
C ALA A 71 -4.95 10.54 -6.30
N LEU A 72 -5.08 9.24 -6.00
CA LEU A 72 -4.97 8.21 -7.04
C LEU A 72 -6.15 8.20 -7.99
N THR A 73 -7.37 8.48 -7.52
CA THR A 73 -8.53 8.60 -8.43
C THR A 73 -8.46 9.85 -9.29
N SER A 74 -7.91 10.96 -8.79
CA SER A 74 -7.61 12.15 -9.59
C SER A 74 -6.56 11.88 -10.67
N VAL A 75 -5.47 11.17 -10.34
CA VAL A 75 -4.47 10.76 -11.34
C VAL A 75 -5.09 9.85 -12.39
N ALA A 76 -5.90 8.87 -11.98
CA ALA A 76 -6.59 7.99 -12.91
C ALA A 76 -7.47 8.77 -13.89
N ALA A 77 -8.25 9.74 -13.39
CA ALA A 77 -9.14 10.58 -14.21
C ALA A 77 -8.38 11.54 -15.13
N ALA A 78 -7.22 12.04 -14.71
CA ALA A 78 -6.38 12.94 -15.51
C ALA A 78 -5.49 12.20 -16.52
N THR A 79 -5.40 10.86 -16.43
CA THR A 79 -4.57 10.08 -17.35
C THR A 79 -5.20 10.06 -18.75
N PRO A 80 -4.43 10.29 -19.84
CA PRO A 80 -5.00 10.33 -21.18
C PRO A 80 -5.77 9.06 -21.57
N GLU A 81 -6.87 9.20 -22.32
CA GLU A 81 -7.78 8.09 -22.67
C GLU A 81 -7.12 6.92 -23.40
N HIS A 82 -6.00 7.15 -24.10
CA HIS A 82 -5.24 6.12 -24.80
C HIS A 82 -4.37 5.25 -23.87
N TRP A 83 -4.39 5.51 -22.57
CA TRP A 83 -3.80 4.67 -21.54
C TRP A 83 -4.85 3.77 -20.90
N ARG A 84 -4.47 2.54 -20.64
CA ARG A 84 -5.19 1.67 -19.73
C ARG A 84 -4.76 2.03 -18.31
N VAL A 85 -5.72 2.33 -17.43
CA VAL A 85 -5.44 2.59 -16.02
C VAL A 85 -6.18 1.58 -15.16
N ARG A 86 -5.49 1.03 -14.16
CA ARG A 86 -6.09 0.22 -13.11
C ARG A 86 -5.75 0.79 -11.75
N TYR A 87 -6.75 1.00 -10.92
CA TYR A 87 -6.57 1.30 -9.50
C TYR A 87 -6.64 0.01 -8.69
N TRP A 88 -5.71 -0.17 -7.76
CA TRP A 88 -5.66 -1.31 -6.85
C TRP A 88 -5.41 -0.83 -5.42
N ASP A 89 -6.34 -1.15 -4.53
CA ASP A 89 -6.25 -0.83 -3.13
C ASP A 89 -6.10 -2.12 -2.32
N GLU A 90 -4.91 -2.35 -1.76
CA GLU A 90 -4.67 -3.54 -0.93
C GLU A 90 -5.54 -3.53 0.34
N ASN A 91 -6.04 -2.36 0.77
CA ASN A 91 -6.88 -2.24 1.96
C ASN A 91 -8.31 -2.73 1.77
N LEU A 92 -8.72 -2.99 0.52
CA LEU A 92 -9.98 -3.65 0.20
C LEU A 92 -9.92 -5.18 0.35
N LEU A 93 -8.74 -5.73 0.71
CA LEU A 93 -8.54 -7.15 1.04
C LEU A 93 -8.95 -8.10 -0.08
N GLN A 94 -8.77 -7.68 -1.34
CA GLN A 94 -9.16 -8.42 -2.55
C GLN A 94 -8.08 -9.43 -3.00
N GLY A 95 -6.99 -9.55 -2.23
CA GLY A 95 -5.86 -10.42 -2.55
C GLY A 95 -4.66 -9.68 -3.16
N PRO A 96 -3.74 -10.40 -3.82
CA PRO A 96 -2.50 -9.84 -4.34
C PRO A 96 -2.71 -8.95 -5.56
N ILE A 97 -1.77 -8.04 -5.78
CA ILE A 97 -1.82 -7.06 -6.85
C ILE A 97 -1.81 -7.75 -8.23
N PRO A 98 -2.67 -7.32 -9.15
CA PRO A 98 -2.81 -7.92 -10.47
C PRO A 98 -1.78 -7.33 -11.44
N ILE A 99 -0.72 -8.10 -11.68
CA ILE A 99 0.42 -7.71 -12.52
C ILE A 99 0.52 -8.52 -13.82
N GLU A 100 -0.58 -9.16 -14.24
CA GLU A 100 -0.71 -9.84 -15.51
C GLU A 100 -1.84 -9.17 -16.33
N PRO A 101 -1.52 -8.51 -17.45
CA PRO A 101 -0.18 -8.23 -17.98
C PRO A 101 0.62 -7.27 -17.08
N LEU A 102 1.94 -7.21 -17.29
CA LEU A 102 2.81 -6.36 -16.47
C LEU A 102 2.62 -4.88 -16.86
N PRO A 103 2.37 -3.96 -15.91
CA PRO A 103 2.18 -2.55 -16.23
C PRO A 103 3.46 -1.89 -16.74
N ALA A 104 3.31 -0.89 -17.60
CA ALA A 104 4.44 -0.09 -18.02
C ALA A 104 4.85 0.92 -16.95
N VAL A 105 3.88 1.51 -16.25
CA VAL A 105 4.09 2.49 -15.18
C VAL A 105 3.29 2.08 -13.96
N VAL A 106 3.86 2.24 -12.79
CA VAL A 106 3.19 2.04 -11.51
C VAL A 106 3.26 3.34 -10.73
N GLY A 107 2.12 3.86 -10.29
CA GLY A 107 2.04 4.97 -9.34
C GLY A 107 1.68 4.43 -7.95
N ILE A 108 2.49 4.73 -6.93
CA ILE A 108 2.21 4.28 -5.56
C ILE A 108 2.08 5.50 -4.67
N THR A 109 0.94 5.62 -3.97
CA THR A 109 0.79 6.63 -2.92
C THR A 109 1.52 6.16 -1.66
N VAL A 110 2.26 7.06 -1.01
CA VAL A 110 3.04 6.77 0.19
C VAL A 110 2.57 7.66 1.33
N HIS A 111 2.18 7.00 2.41
CA HIS A 111 1.86 7.62 3.69
C HIS A 111 2.75 7.00 4.76
N LEU A 112 3.07 7.77 5.79
CA LEU A 112 3.97 7.35 6.87
C LEU A 112 3.63 5.96 7.43
N THR A 113 2.35 5.67 7.64
CA THR A 113 1.88 4.42 8.25
C THR A 113 2.09 3.17 7.41
N PHE A 114 2.42 3.31 6.13
CA PHE A 114 2.63 2.20 5.20
C PHE A 114 3.79 2.44 4.23
N ALA A 115 4.73 3.33 4.58
CA ALA A 115 5.89 3.66 3.76
C ALA A 115 6.73 2.41 3.44
N THR A 116 7.03 1.59 4.46
CA THR A 116 7.75 0.33 4.28
C THR A 116 7.08 -0.58 3.25
N ARG A 117 5.76 -0.79 3.34
CA ARG A 117 5.02 -1.60 2.36
C ARG A 117 5.06 -1.01 0.96
N ALA A 118 4.99 0.32 0.86
CA ALA A 118 5.09 1.02 -0.43
C ALA A 118 6.45 0.78 -1.10
N TYR A 119 7.54 0.83 -0.33
CA TYR A 119 8.89 0.58 -0.82
C TYR A 119 9.12 -0.87 -1.22
N GLU A 120 8.67 -1.83 -0.42
CA GLU A 120 8.73 -3.26 -0.80
C GLU A 120 8.02 -3.52 -2.14
N LEU A 121 6.86 -2.88 -2.34
CA LEU A 121 6.12 -2.95 -3.60
C LEU A 121 6.86 -2.28 -4.75
N ALA A 122 7.46 -1.12 -4.50
CA ALA A 122 8.23 -0.36 -5.47
C ALA A 122 9.43 -1.18 -5.96
N ASP A 123 10.25 -1.68 -5.05
CA ASP A 123 11.43 -2.47 -5.36
C ASP A 123 11.07 -3.75 -6.11
N TRP A 124 10.01 -4.44 -5.66
CA TRP A 124 9.52 -5.62 -6.33
C TRP A 124 9.06 -5.33 -7.76
N LEU A 125 8.23 -4.31 -7.98
CA LEU A 125 7.73 -3.95 -9.32
C LEU A 125 8.84 -3.42 -10.24
N ARG A 126 9.81 -2.67 -9.70
CA ARG A 126 11.02 -2.25 -10.43
C ARG A 126 11.86 -3.45 -10.85
N SER A 127 12.01 -4.46 -9.98
CA SER A 127 12.73 -5.70 -10.31
C SER A 127 12.09 -6.47 -11.47
N LEU A 128 10.78 -6.27 -11.71
CA LEU A 128 10.06 -6.83 -12.85
C LEU A 128 10.17 -5.96 -14.13
N GLY A 129 10.79 -4.77 -14.03
CA GLY A 129 10.99 -3.84 -15.15
C GLY A 129 9.88 -2.79 -15.33
N CYS A 130 9.00 -2.62 -14.34
CA CYS A 130 8.05 -1.51 -14.32
C CYS A 130 8.78 -0.19 -14.03
N MET A 131 8.31 0.92 -14.60
CA MET A 131 8.69 2.25 -14.14
C MET A 131 7.85 2.60 -12.91
N VAL A 132 8.48 2.93 -11.78
CA VAL A 132 7.77 3.23 -10.53
C VAL A 132 7.87 4.72 -10.19
N VAL A 133 6.70 5.32 -9.95
CA VAL A 133 6.53 6.69 -9.48
C VAL A 133 5.97 6.65 -8.06
N LEU A 134 6.66 7.26 -7.11
CA LEU A 134 6.17 7.43 -5.74
C LEU A 134 5.63 8.84 -5.55
N GLY A 135 4.47 8.97 -4.90
CA GLY A 135 3.92 10.26 -4.53
C GLY A 135 3.22 10.21 -3.18
N GLY A 136 2.72 11.35 -2.70
CA GLY A 136 2.02 11.45 -1.41
C GLY A 136 2.85 12.14 -0.32
N LEU A 137 2.21 12.43 0.81
CA LEU A 137 2.76 13.31 1.84
C LEU A 137 4.11 12.83 2.41
N HIS A 138 4.30 11.51 2.50
CA HIS A 138 5.57 10.96 2.99
C HIS A 138 6.72 11.23 2.02
N VAL A 139 6.49 11.10 0.70
CA VAL A 139 7.50 11.42 -0.32
C VAL A 139 7.94 12.87 -0.25
N LEU A 140 7.01 13.80 -0.02
CA LEU A 140 7.32 15.22 0.15
C LEU A 140 8.14 15.50 1.42
N SER A 141 7.94 14.69 2.46
CA SER A 141 8.62 14.87 3.75
C SER A 141 10.00 14.21 3.79
N CYS A 142 10.15 13.07 3.11
CA CYS A 142 11.35 12.23 3.09
C CYS A 142 11.74 11.88 1.63
N PRO A 143 12.08 12.87 0.78
CA PRO A 143 12.32 12.63 -0.64
C PRO A 143 13.58 11.78 -0.89
N ASP A 144 14.64 11.98 -0.11
CA ASP A 144 15.89 11.22 -0.27
C ASP A 144 15.69 9.72 0.01
N GLU A 145 14.93 9.40 1.06
CA GLU A 145 14.53 8.03 1.41
C GLU A 145 13.67 7.41 0.29
N ALA A 146 12.65 8.13 -0.18
CA ALA A 146 11.76 7.64 -1.23
C ALA A 146 12.49 7.46 -2.58
N ALA A 147 13.50 8.29 -2.88
CA ALA A 147 14.24 8.24 -4.14
C ALA A 147 15.03 6.93 -4.32
N GLU A 148 15.44 6.27 -3.24
CA GLU A 148 16.11 4.96 -3.33
C GLU A 148 15.20 3.89 -3.98
N HIS A 149 13.89 4.02 -3.76
CA HIS A 149 12.88 3.04 -4.16
C HIS A 149 12.13 3.41 -5.44
N ALA A 150 12.35 4.59 -6.02
CA ALA A 150 11.57 5.10 -7.15
C ALA A 150 12.42 5.38 -8.40
N ASP A 151 11.78 5.42 -9.57
CA ASP A 151 12.37 5.99 -10.79
C ASP A 151 12.01 7.48 -10.93
N ALA A 152 10.91 7.93 -10.30
CA ALA A 152 10.52 9.33 -10.20
C ALA A 152 9.70 9.59 -8.93
N LEU A 153 9.76 10.84 -8.44
CA LEU A 153 8.93 11.34 -7.34
C LEU A 153 7.91 12.35 -7.88
N ALA A 154 6.71 12.38 -7.29
CA ALA A 154 5.59 13.25 -7.68
C ALA A 154 5.12 14.16 -6.53
#